data_AF-A0A1H2YIG1-F1
#
_entry.id   AF-A0A1H2YIG1-F1
#
_cell.length_a   1.000
_cell.length_b   1.000
_cell.length_c   1.000
_cell.angle_alpha   90.00
_cell.angle_beta   90.00
_cell.angle_gamma   90.00
#
_symmetry.space_group_name_H-M   'P 1'
#
loop_
_entity.id
_entity.type
_entity.pdbx_description
1 polymer ?
#
loop_
_entity_poly.entity_id
_entity_poly.type
_entity_poly.pdbx_seq_one_letter_code
_entity_poly.pdbx_strand_id
1 'polypeptide(L)'
;MKFLSLTAALGAVLLAGCSVSPKDYETTPVVVASAAGPVTCQLYTHSQVTWDRSIGHPNSMSVADADAICRQEGFRVMRGEGTGTAATTVPAGTTVVVPAKL
;
A
#
# COMPACT_ATOMS: atom_id res chain seq x y z
N MET A 1 -62.03 -0.14 -25.31
CA MET A 1 -61.15 -1.34 -25.32
C MET A 1 -59.72 -0.87 -25.53
N LYS A 2 -58.79 -1.57 -24.86
CA LYS A 2 -57.46 -1.90 -25.37
C LYS A 2 -56.27 -0.96 -25.09
N PHE A 3 -55.31 -1.56 -24.38
CA PHE A 3 -53.84 -1.37 -24.41
C PHE A 3 -53.32 -0.11 -23.71
N LEU A 4 -52.18 -0.08 -23.03
CA LEU A 4 -51.08 -1.02 -22.84
C LEU A 4 -50.33 -0.42 -21.64
N SER A 5 -50.13 -1.18 -20.57
CA SER A 5 -48.80 -1.61 -20.15
C SER A 5 -47.80 -0.49 -19.81
N LEU A 6 -47.45 -0.44 -18.53
CA LEU A 6 -46.06 -0.62 -18.11
C LEU A 6 -45.04 0.34 -18.75
N THR A 7 -45.14 1.64 -18.48
CA THR A 7 -44.02 2.57 -18.64
C THR A 7 -43.15 2.50 -17.38
N ALA A 8 -42.26 1.51 -17.35
CA ALA A 8 -40.86 1.68 -17.71
C ALA A 8 -40.06 2.31 -16.56
N ALA A 9 -39.89 1.52 -15.50
CA ALA A 9 -38.76 1.63 -14.59
C ALA A 9 -37.47 1.28 -15.36
N LEU A 10 -36.96 2.23 -16.15
CA LEU A 10 -35.65 2.13 -16.81
C LEU A 10 -34.77 3.27 -16.30
N GLY A 11 -33.93 2.99 -15.31
CA GLY A 11 -32.98 4.00 -14.84
C GLY A 11 -32.04 3.60 -13.73
N ALA A 12 -31.78 2.31 -13.48
CA ALA A 12 -30.93 1.91 -12.36
C ALA A 12 -30.13 0.62 -12.58
N VAL A 13 -29.47 0.43 -13.73
CA VAL A 13 -28.50 -0.67 -13.87
C VAL A 13 -27.40 -0.28 -14.85
N LEU A 14 -26.36 0.46 -14.45
CA LEU A 14 -25.04 0.46 -15.12
C LEU A 14 -23.91 0.94 -14.19
N LEU A 15 -23.90 0.51 -12.92
CA LEU A 15 -22.66 0.51 -12.12
C LEU A 15 -22.11 -0.92 -12.08
N ALA A 16 -21.85 -1.48 -13.26
CA ALA A 16 -20.95 -2.63 -13.36
C ALA A 16 -19.54 -2.12 -13.04
N GLY A 17 -19.26 -1.98 -11.74
CA GLY A 17 -17.93 -1.64 -11.26
C GLY A 17 -16.97 -2.71 -11.76
N CYS A 18 -15.96 -2.29 -12.52
CA CYS A 18 -14.80 -3.14 -12.80
C CYS A 18 -14.26 -3.61 -11.44
N SER A 19 -14.26 -4.91 -11.20
CA SER A 19 -13.76 -5.48 -9.95
C SER A 19 -12.24 -5.27 -9.88
N VAL A 20 -11.82 -4.18 -9.24
CA VAL A 20 -10.42 -3.91 -8.92
C VAL A 20 -10.00 -4.98 -7.91
N SER A 21 -9.30 -6.02 -8.35
CA SER A 21 -8.76 -7.05 -7.46
C SER A 21 -7.46 -6.51 -6.87
N PRO A 22 -7.29 -6.46 -5.53
CA PRO A 22 -6.05 -6.00 -4.90
C PRO A 22 -4.81 -6.76 -5.42
N LYS A 23 -4.99 -8.03 -5.79
CA LYS A 23 -3.91 -8.87 -6.34
C LYS A 23 -3.23 -8.27 -7.56
N ASP A 24 -3.97 -7.57 -8.42
CA ASP A 24 -3.43 -7.00 -9.66
C ASP A 24 -2.47 -5.82 -9.41
N TYR A 25 -2.40 -5.39 -8.15
CA TYR A 25 -1.60 -4.28 -7.71
C TYR A 25 -0.41 -4.74 -6.84
N GLU A 26 -0.37 -5.99 -6.39
CA GLU A 26 0.71 -6.48 -5.53
C GLU A 26 2.11 -6.22 -6.10
N THR A 27 2.92 -5.51 -5.33
CA THR A 27 4.36 -5.33 -5.59
C THR A 27 5.15 -6.48 -4.98
N THR A 28 6.45 -6.55 -5.27
CA THR A 28 7.34 -7.48 -4.57
C THR A 28 7.36 -7.15 -3.07
N PRO A 29 7.14 -8.13 -2.16
CA PRO A 29 7.16 -7.88 -0.74
C PRO A 29 8.47 -7.24 -0.27
N VAL A 30 8.36 -6.31 0.67
CA VAL A 30 9.49 -5.60 1.27
C VAL A 30 9.64 -5.97 2.73
N VAL A 31 10.88 -5.98 3.24
CA VAL A 31 11.16 -6.25 4.65
C VAL A 31 11.58 -4.94 5.33
N VAL A 32 10.81 -4.52 6.32
CA VAL A 32 11.04 -3.30 7.10
C VAL A 32 11.55 -3.70 8.47
N ALA A 33 12.67 -3.10 8.88
CA ALA A 33 13.19 -3.28 10.23
C ALA A 33 12.35 -2.49 11.24
N SER A 34 12.00 -3.13 12.36
CA SER A 34 11.35 -2.47 13.50
C SER A 34 12.02 -2.86 14.80
N ALA A 35 11.74 -2.13 15.88
CA ALA A 35 12.31 -2.42 17.21
C ALA A 35 11.92 -3.80 17.75
N ALA A 36 10.75 -4.32 17.37
CA ALA A 36 10.28 -5.63 17.80
C ALA A 36 10.74 -6.79 16.88
N GLY A 37 11.37 -6.48 15.74
CA GLY A 37 11.82 -7.43 14.74
C GLY A 37 11.41 -7.06 13.30
N PRO A 38 11.80 -7.87 12.30
CA PRO A 38 11.48 -7.59 10.91
C PRO A 38 9.99 -7.75 10.61
N VAL A 39 9.43 -6.86 9.79
CA VAL A 39 8.06 -6.93 9.28
C VAL A 39 8.11 -7.08 7.76
N THR A 40 7.46 -8.11 7.22
CA THR A 40 7.32 -8.32 5.78
C THR A 40 6.01 -7.69 5.32
N CYS A 41 6.11 -6.71 4.43
CA CYS A 41 5.00 -5.90 3.95
C CYS A 41 4.66 -6.24 2.50
N GLN A 42 3.37 -6.49 2.25
CA GLN A 42 2.80 -6.47 0.92
C GLN A 42 2.31 -5.05 0.63
N LEU A 43 2.96 -4.37 -0.32
CA LEU A 43 2.51 -3.07 -0.81
C LEU A 43 1.69 -3.26 -2.08
N TYR A 44 0.58 -2.54 -2.21
CA TYR A 44 -0.33 -2.68 -3.35
C TYR A 44 -0.18 -1.54 -4.36
N THR A 45 -0.11 -0.26 -4.02
CA THR A 45 0.24 0.73 -5.06
C THR A 45 0.92 1.96 -4.49
N HIS A 46 1.60 2.71 -5.36
CA HIS A 46 2.12 4.03 -5.04
C HIS A 46 1.02 5.06 -4.71
N SER A 47 -0.26 4.79 -4.96
CA SER A 47 -1.36 5.74 -4.76
C SER A 47 -2.41 5.30 -3.73
N GLN A 48 -2.41 4.03 -3.31
CA GLN A 48 -3.38 3.43 -2.38
C GLN A 48 -2.68 2.70 -1.23
N VAL A 49 -1.93 3.47 -0.45
CA VAL A 49 -1.19 3.00 0.74
C VAL A 49 -2.12 2.40 1.82
N THR A 50 -3.40 2.77 1.84
CA THR A 50 -4.37 2.25 2.81
C THR A 50 -4.60 0.75 2.72
N TRP A 51 -4.23 0.12 1.60
CA TRP A 51 -4.34 -1.32 1.41
C TRP A 51 -3.09 -2.08 1.84
N ASP A 52 -1.98 -1.39 2.11
CA ASP A 52 -0.72 -2.02 2.49
C ASP A 52 -0.84 -2.76 3.82
N ARG A 53 -0.33 -3.99 3.83
CA ARG A 53 -0.54 -4.93 4.93
C ARG A 53 0.69 -5.74 5.24
N SER A 54 0.78 -6.21 6.47
CA SER A 54 1.75 -7.21 6.88
C SER A 54 1.34 -8.59 6.35
N ILE A 55 2.33 -9.32 5.83
CA ILE A 55 2.24 -10.74 5.48
C ILE A 55 3.18 -11.60 6.33
N GLY A 56 4.00 -10.96 7.16
CA GLY A 56 4.79 -11.58 8.21
C GLY A 56 5.24 -10.55 9.24
N HIS A 57 5.18 -10.90 10.52
CA HIS A 57 5.64 -10.06 11.63
C HIS A 57 5.99 -10.93 12.85
N PRO A 58 6.71 -10.39 13.85
CA PRO A 58 7.01 -11.11 15.09
C PRO A 58 5.72 -11.38 15.90
N ASN A 59 5.68 -12.50 16.62
CA ASN A 59 4.56 -12.86 17.50
C ASN A 59 4.33 -11.86 18.64
N SER A 60 5.35 -11.06 18.98
CA SER A 60 5.29 -9.99 19.99
C SER A 60 4.60 -8.72 19.48
N MET A 61 4.32 -8.62 18.18
CA MET A 61 3.70 -7.46 17.53
C MET A 61 2.28 -7.80 17.09
N SER A 62 1.35 -6.86 17.29
CA SER A 62 -0.01 -7.02 16.77
C SER A 62 -0.05 -6.83 15.25
N VAL A 63 -0.99 -7.48 14.58
CA VAL A 63 -1.23 -7.28 13.14
C VAL A 63 -1.47 -5.80 12.83
N ALA A 64 -2.21 -5.09 13.69
CA ALA A 64 -2.52 -3.68 13.50
C ALA A 64 -1.27 -2.78 13.52
N ASP A 65 -0.33 -3.05 14.44
CA ASP A 65 0.95 -2.33 14.51
C ASP A 65 1.84 -2.66 13.31
N ALA A 66 1.88 -3.94 12.90
CA ALA A 66 2.61 -4.38 11.72
C ALA A 66 2.07 -3.72 10.44
N ASP A 67 0.75 -3.66 10.29
CA ASP A 67 0.11 -2.99 9.15
C ASP A 67 0.38 -1.48 9.17
N ALA A 68 0.46 -0.84 10.35
CA ALA A 68 0.83 0.57 10.45
C ALA A 68 2.26 0.82 9.93
N ILE A 69 3.20 -0.08 10.24
CA ILE A 69 4.55 -0.05 9.68
C ILE A 69 4.52 -0.19 8.15
N CYS A 70 3.74 -1.14 7.63
CA CYS A 70 3.63 -1.35 6.18
C CYS A 70 3.01 -0.16 5.44
N ARG A 71 1.99 0.49 6.02
CA ARG A 71 1.45 1.73 5.47
C ARG A 71 2.48 2.86 5.49
N GLN A 72 3.27 2.96 6.57
CA GLN A 72 4.30 3.99 6.65
C GLN A 72 5.37 3.79 5.56
N GLU A 73 5.73 2.54 5.27
CA GLU A 73 6.61 2.19 4.16
C GLU A 73 5.98 2.52 2.80
N GLY A 74 4.70 2.22 2.59
CA GLY A 74 3.96 2.62 1.39
C GLY A 74 3.98 4.13 1.16
N PHE A 75 3.74 4.94 2.19
CA PHE A 75 3.84 6.41 2.11
C PHE A 75 5.26 6.89 1.79
N ARG A 76 6.28 6.19 2.28
CA ARG A 76 7.69 6.48 1.98
C ARG A 76 7.96 6.25 0.49
N VAL A 77 7.57 5.09 -0.03
CA VAL A 77 7.73 4.70 -1.44
C VAL A 77 6.92 5.62 -2.37
N MET A 78 5.70 6.03 -1.97
CA MET A 78 4.89 7.00 -2.72
C MET A 78 5.59 8.36 -2.90
N ARG A 79 6.38 8.79 -1.91
CA ARG A 79 7.16 10.04 -1.99
C ARG A 79 8.42 9.91 -2.86
N GLY A 80 8.65 8.75 -3.49
CA GLY A 80 9.85 8.49 -4.30
C GLY A 80 11.10 8.21 -3.47
N GLU A 81 10.95 8.04 -2.17
CA GLU A 81 12.01 7.58 -1.29
C GLU A 81 12.11 6.06 -1.50
N GLY A 82 13.06 5.61 -2.32
CA GLY A 82 13.16 4.21 -2.78
C GLY A 82 12.97 3.19 -1.65
N THR A 83 12.32 2.05 -1.92
CA THR A 83 12.04 0.97 -0.94
C THR A 83 13.25 0.76 -0.05
N GLY A 84 13.04 0.79 1.27
CA GLY A 84 14.09 0.72 2.29
C GLY A 84 14.85 -0.56 2.06
N THR A 85 15.88 -0.50 1.22
CA THR A 85 16.62 -1.66 0.79
C THR A 85 17.44 -2.07 1.98
N ALA A 86 16.99 -3.17 2.58
CA ALA A 86 17.81 -4.32 2.89
C ALA A 86 19.23 -3.95 3.30
N ALA A 87 19.49 -3.97 4.61
CA ALA A 87 20.82 -4.22 5.17
C ALA A 87 21.98 -3.64 4.34
N THR A 88 21.91 -2.38 3.91
CA THR A 88 23.08 -1.71 3.41
C THR A 88 23.77 -1.18 4.64
N THR A 89 24.75 -1.94 5.11
CA THR A 89 25.83 -1.44 5.96
C THR A 89 26.23 -0.08 5.42
N VAL A 90 25.79 0.99 6.08
CA VAL A 90 26.34 2.32 5.87
C VAL A 90 27.79 2.21 6.36
N PRO A 91 28.82 2.36 5.51
CA PRO A 91 30.15 2.57 6.03
C PRO A 91 30.10 3.90 6.79
N ALA A 92 30.48 3.88 8.06
CA ALA A 92 30.62 5.08 8.86
C ALA A 92 31.52 6.07 8.10
N GLY A 93 30.94 7.14 7.54
CA GLY A 93 31.71 8.19 6.85
C GLY A 93 31.07 8.91 5.67
N THR A 94 29.85 8.60 5.22
CA THR A 94 29.26 9.33 4.08
C THR A 94 28.41 10.53 4.55
N THR A 95 29.00 11.73 4.51
CA THR A 95 28.25 12.99 4.70
C THR A 95 27.41 13.27 3.45
N VAL A 96 26.10 13.10 3.55
CA VAL A 96 25.17 13.55 2.51
C VAL A 96 25.01 15.06 2.61
N VAL A 97 25.67 15.80 1.72
CA VAL A 97 25.50 17.25 1.60
C VAL A 97 24.17 17.52 0.90
N VAL A 98 23.17 17.98 1.65
CA VAL A 98 21.92 18.49 1.08
C VAL A 98 22.13 19.98 0.74
N PRO A 99 21.95 20.43 -0.52
CA PRO A 99 22.14 21.84 -0.85
C PRO A 99 21.01 22.67 -0.22
N ALA A 100 21.38 23.61 0.64
CA ALA A 100 20.49 24.67 1.11
C ALA A 100 20.13 25.55 -0.09
N LYS A 101 18.83 25.64 -0.37
CA LYS A 101 18.27 26.49 -1.43
C LYS A 101 18.48 27.96 -1.04
N LEU A 102 19.09 28.73 -1.95
CA LEU A 102 19.26 30.19 -1.91
C LEU A 102 17.91 30.92 -1.97
#